data_AF-A0A7C4PPH8-F1
#
_entry.id   AF-A0A7C4PPH8-F1
#
_cell.length_a   1.000
_cell.length_b   1.000
_cell.length_c   1.000
_cell.angle_alpha   90.00
_cell.angle_beta   90.00
_cell.angle_gamma   90.00
#
_symmetry.space_group_name_H-M   'P 1'
#
loop_
_entity.id
_entity.type
_entity.pdbx_description
1 polymer ?
#
loop_
_entity_poly.entity_id
_entity_poly.type
_entity_poly.pdbx_seq_one_letter_code
_entity_poly.pdbx_strand_id
1 'polypeptide(L)'
;MTAQTPQEKRRLGIPREPVFTAAMAGGDIQRAFLFKGRLVFSLGVGAGLMAMWLCAALIEERLMHLLRWPLLGLGLLVWTAAPALGRGRIGLEAAWFFLSWAMIGGGIGCFAAGGGRDLLLNPTLIVGGLLAGLLLNTLLRKKPARPAVEFLWLGPYLVATVAAAWFFPAGEWPMVLSGAAGLLLAATLAASGERALTVFTPGESLRAGTAALALCLQSGWERLRGSV
;
A
#
# COMPACT_ATOMS: atom_id res chain seq x y z
N MET A 1 -30.01 11.11 -39.34
CA MET A 1 -29.18 11.31 -38.13
C MET A 1 -29.95 12.21 -37.18
N THR A 2 -30.60 11.63 -36.16
CA THR A 2 -31.37 12.41 -35.18
C THR A 2 -30.41 13.09 -34.21
N ALA A 3 -30.46 14.43 -34.17
CA ALA A 3 -29.67 15.22 -33.24
C ALA A 3 -30.16 14.95 -31.81
N GLN A 4 -29.36 14.24 -31.02
CA GLN A 4 -29.66 13.95 -29.62
C GLN A 4 -29.70 15.24 -28.81
N THR A 5 -30.79 15.44 -28.08
CA THR A 5 -30.98 16.61 -27.24
C THR A 5 -30.00 16.62 -26.07
N PRO A 6 -29.64 17.79 -25.49
CA PRO A 6 -28.73 17.87 -24.35
C PRO A 6 -29.18 17.04 -23.13
N GLN A 7 -30.50 16.85 -22.98
CA GLN A 7 -31.10 16.03 -21.93
C GLN A 7 -30.91 14.52 -22.16
N GLU A 8 -30.94 14.04 -23.41
CA GLU A 8 -30.64 12.64 -23.75
C GLU A 8 -29.17 12.30 -23.54
N LYS A 9 -28.25 13.21 -23.90
CA LYS A 9 -26.82 13.07 -23.56
C LYS A 9 -26.61 12.97 -22.05
N ARG A 10 -27.36 13.73 -21.26
CA ARG A 10 -27.31 13.68 -19.79
C ARG A 10 -27.84 12.35 -19.25
N ARG A 11 -28.90 11.78 -19.82
CA ARG A 11 -29.46 10.47 -19.44
C ARG A 11 -28.60 9.27 -19.85
N LEU A 12 -27.78 9.42 -20.90
CA LEU A 12 -26.80 8.41 -21.32
C LEU A 12 -25.52 8.42 -20.47
N GLY A 13 -25.22 9.55 -19.81
CA GLY A 13 -24.09 9.68 -18.88
C GLY A 13 -24.37 9.20 -17.44
N ILE A 14 -25.63 8.87 -17.11
CA ILE A 14 -25.98 8.31 -15.81
C ILE A 14 -25.76 6.79 -15.87
N PRO A 15 -24.83 6.21 -15.10
CA PRO A 15 -24.62 4.78 -15.06
C PRO A 15 -25.95 4.07 -14.71
N ARG A 16 -26.40 3.19 -15.61
CA ARG A 16 -27.73 2.53 -15.54
C ARG A 16 -27.76 1.32 -14.61
N GLU A 17 -26.61 0.88 -14.12
CA GLU A 17 -26.53 -0.18 -13.11
C GLU A 17 -26.25 0.44 -11.74
N PRO A 18 -27.07 0.18 -10.71
CA PRO A 18 -26.72 0.54 -9.35
C PRO A 18 -25.46 -0.26 -8.97
N VAL A 19 -24.30 0.40 -9.01
CA VAL A 19 -23.05 -0.21 -8.57
C VAL A 19 -23.15 -0.38 -7.06
N PHE A 20 -23.39 -1.61 -6.59
CA PHE A 20 -23.42 -1.94 -5.18
C PHE A 20 -22.00 -1.82 -4.60
N THR A 21 -21.68 -0.66 -4.06
CA THR A 21 -20.35 -0.38 -3.49
C THR A 21 -20.25 -0.98 -2.09
N ALA A 22 -19.01 -1.24 -1.64
CA ALA A 22 -18.78 -1.78 -0.30
C ALA A 22 -19.33 -0.83 0.80
N ALA A 23 -19.39 0.48 0.56
CA ALA A 23 -20.00 1.46 1.46
C ALA A 23 -21.50 1.21 1.70
N MET A 24 -22.22 0.63 0.73
CA MET A 24 -23.64 0.30 0.85
C MET A 24 -23.88 -1.04 1.58
N ALA A 25 -22.82 -1.82 1.82
CA ALA A 25 -22.90 -3.09 2.53
C ALA A 25 -22.89 -2.89 4.06
N GLY A 26 -23.33 -3.92 4.80
CA GLY A 26 -23.28 -3.93 6.26
C GLY A 26 -21.85 -3.81 6.82
N GLY A 27 -21.74 -3.34 8.07
CA GLY A 27 -20.45 -3.04 8.71
C GLY A 27 -19.46 -4.22 8.73
N ASP A 28 -19.94 -5.45 8.86
CA ASP A 28 -19.09 -6.64 8.82
C ASP A 28 -18.45 -6.86 7.44
N ILE A 29 -19.19 -6.60 6.36
CA ILE A 29 -18.70 -6.71 4.98
C ILE A 29 -17.68 -5.60 4.72
N GLN A 30 -17.96 -4.37 5.16
CA GLN A 30 -17.01 -3.27 5.05
C GLN A 30 -15.68 -3.58 5.75
N ARG A 31 -15.75 -4.09 6.98
CA ARG A 31 -14.56 -4.50 7.74
C ARG A 31 -13.79 -5.62 7.03
N ALA A 32 -14.48 -6.65 6.56
CA ALA A 32 -13.85 -7.76 5.86
C ALA A 32 -13.19 -7.29 4.54
N PHE A 33 -13.85 -6.39 3.81
CA PHE A 33 -13.32 -5.78 2.60
C PHE A 33 -12.04 -4.97 2.88
N LEU A 34 -12.08 -4.08 3.87
CA LEU A 34 -10.93 -3.27 4.27
C LEU A 34 -9.78 -4.14 4.77
N PHE A 35 -10.06 -5.15 5.58
CA PHE A 35 -9.06 -6.09 6.06
C PHE A 35 -8.37 -6.80 4.91
N LYS A 36 -9.13 -7.36 3.96
CA LYS A 36 -8.57 -8.04 2.78
C LYS A 36 -7.73 -7.09 1.92
N GLY A 37 -8.18 -5.86 1.68
CA GLY A 37 -7.42 -4.87 0.93
C GLY A 37 -6.10 -4.50 1.64
N ARG A 38 -6.15 -4.25 2.95
CA ARG A 38 -4.96 -4.00 3.79
C ARG A 38 -4.02 -5.20 3.80
N LEU A 39 -4.56 -6.41 3.85
CA LEU A 39 -3.77 -7.64 3.85
C LEU A 39 -3.03 -7.79 2.52
N VAL A 40 -3.69 -7.63 1.39
CA VAL A 40 -3.05 -7.70 0.05
C VAL A 40 -1.92 -6.69 -0.06
N PHE A 41 -2.15 -5.44 0.34
CA PHE A 41 -1.11 -4.42 0.31
C PHE A 41 0.06 -4.78 1.24
N SER A 42 -0.24 -5.22 2.46
CA SER A 42 0.79 -5.60 3.45
C SER A 42 1.60 -6.81 2.99
N LEU A 43 0.97 -7.78 2.32
CA LEU A 43 1.66 -8.89 1.67
C LEU A 43 2.56 -8.41 0.53
N GLY A 44 2.14 -7.39 -0.23
CA GLY A 44 2.99 -6.72 -1.23
C GLY A 44 4.24 -6.15 -0.59
N VAL A 45 4.09 -5.33 0.46
CA VAL A 45 5.23 -4.80 1.22
C VAL A 45 6.09 -5.93 1.80
N GLY A 46 5.47 -7.00 2.31
CA GLY A 46 6.15 -8.20 2.79
C GLY A 46 6.99 -8.89 1.72
N ALA A 47 6.51 -8.97 0.46
CA ALA A 47 7.30 -9.46 -0.66
C ALA A 47 8.50 -8.56 -0.95
N GLY A 48 8.35 -7.24 -0.79
CA GLY A 48 9.48 -6.30 -0.84
C GLY A 48 10.51 -6.54 0.27
N LEU A 49 10.05 -6.65 1.52
CA LEU A 49 10.93 -6.98 2.65
C LEU A 49 11.65 -8.32 2.43
N MET A 50 10.95 -9.35 1.93
CA MET A 50 11.57 -10.64 1.60
C MET A 50 12.63 -10.50 0.50
N ALA A 51 12.33 -9.76 -0.57
CA ALA A 51 13.27 -9.51 -1.66
C ALA A 51 14.51 -8.72 -1.20
N MET A 52 14.35 -7.82 -0.22
CA MET A 52 15.43 -7.08 0.42
C MET A 52 16.42 -8.04 1.09
N TRP A 53 15.92 -8.99 1.88
CA TRP A 53 16.73 -10.04 2.51
C TRP A 53 17.37 -10.99 1.49
N LEU A 54 16.62 -11.42 0.47
CA LEU A 54 17.13 -12.30 -0.58
C LEU A 54 18.25 -11.63 -1.38
N CYS A 55 18.12 -10.34 -1.72
CA CYS A 55 19.19 -9.59 -2.39
C CYS A 55 20.46 -9.57 -1.54
N ALA A 56 20.34 -9.24 -0.26
CA ALA A 56 21.48 -9.20 0.64
C ALA A 56 22.15 -10.57 0.84
N ALA A 57 21.40 -11.67 0.74
CA ALA A 57 21.92 -13.03 0.95
C ALA A 57 22.49 -13.68 -0.32
N LEU A 58 21.94 -13.39 -1.50
CA LEU A 58 22.18 -14.18 -2.72
C LEU A 58 22.94 -13.43 -3.81
N ILE A 59 22.94 -12.10 -3.81
CA ILE A 59 23.54 -11.31 -4.90
C ILE A 59 24.99 -10.99 -4.54
N GLU A 60 25.90 -11.05 -5.52
CA GLU A 60 27.28 -10.62 -5.32
C GLU A 60 27.38 -9.09 -5.17
N GLU A 61 28.25 -8.61 -4.30
CA GLU A 61 28.37 -7.18 -3.96
C GLU A 61 28.59 -6.26 -5.19
N ARG A 62 29.40 -6.71 -6.14
CA ARG A 62 29.61 -5.99 -7.41
C ARG A 62 28.30 -5.81 -8.20
N LEU A 63 27.46 -6.83 -8.23
CA LEU A 63 26.15 -6.80 -8.90
C LEU A 63 25.17 -5.92 -8.14
N MET A 64 25.23 -5.88 -6.80
CA MET A 64 24.36 -5.03 -5.98
C MET A 64 24.51 -3.54 -6.35
N HIS A 65 25.73 -3.05 -6.52
CA HIS A 65 25.98 -1.66 -6.90
C HIS A 65 25.40 -1.27 -8.26
N LEU A 66 25.39 -2.21 -9.20
CA LEU A 66 24.84 -2.03 -10.54
C LEU A 66 23.30 -2.10 -10.52
N LEU A 67 22.72 -2.98 -9.71
CA LEU A 67 21.29 -3.29 -9.72
C LEU A 67 20.44 -2.38 -8.84
N ARG A 68 21.01 -1.72 -7.82
CA ARG A 68 20.26 -0.92 -6.83
C ARG A 68 19.33 0.13 -7.45
N TRP A 69 19.83 0.97 -8.37
CA TRP A 69 19.05 2.04 -8.99
C TRP A 69 18.09 1.52 -10.07
N PRO A 70 18.50 0.59 -10.97
CA PRO A 70 17.57 -0.04 -11.89
C PRO A 70 16.39 -0.73 -11.21
N LEU A 71 16.64 -1.48 -10.13
CA LEU A 71 15.58 -2.17 -9.38
C LEU A 71 14.60 -1.19 -8.75
N LEU A 72 15.08 -0.12 -8.11
CA LEU A 72 14.21 0.94 -7.58
C LEU A 72 13.41 1.64 -8.68
N GLY A 73 14.08 2.07 -9.75
CA GLY A 73 13.45 2.81 -10.84
C GLY A 73 12.39 1.98 -11.57
N LEU A 74 12.74 0.75 -11.94
CA LEU A 74 11.79 -0.16 -12.58
C LEU A 74 10.66 -0.56 -11.62
N GLY A 75 10.95 -0.81 -10.35
CA GLY A 75 9.92 -1.10 -9.35
C GLY A 75 8.88 0.03 -9.24
N LEU A 76 9.33 1.29 -9.17
CA LEU A 76 8.44 2.45 -9.15
C LEU A 76 7.66 2.61 -10.47
N LEU A 77 8.31 2.43 -11.61
CA LEU A 77 7.65 2.49 -12.92
C LEU A 77 6.56 1.42 -13.04
N VAL A 78 6.88 0.17 -12.71
CA VAL A 78 5.93 -0.94 -12.73
C VAL A 78 4.79 -0.68 -11.75
N TRP A 79 5.06 -0.12 -10.56
CA TRP A 79 4.02 0.19 -9.60
C TRP A 79 3.01 1.21 -10.16
N THR A 80 3.49 2.26 -10.81
CA THR A 80 2.62 3.27 -11.44
C THR A 80 1.90 2.74 -12.68
N ALA A 81 2.51 1.81 -13.41
CA ALA A 81 1.95 1.24 -14.62
C ALA A 81 1.01 0.06 -14.35
N ALA A 82 1.11 -0.61 -13.19
CA ALA A 82 0.36 -1.81 -12.84
C ALA A 82 -1.16 -1.66 -13.02
N PRO A 83 -1.81 -0.54 -12.61
CA PRO A 83 -3.25 -0.35 -12.83
C PRO A 83 -3.63 -0.24 -14.32
N ALA A 84 -2.72 0.26 -15.17
CA ALA A 84 -2.93 0.38 -16.61
C ALA A 84 -2.65 -0.95 -17.34
N LEU A 85 -1.58 -1.65 -16.96
CA LEU A 85 -1.17 -2.93 -17.52
C LEU A 85 -2.11 -4.09 -17.13
N GLY A 86 -2.74 -4.00 -15.97
CA GLY A 86 -3.68 -5.00 -15.45
C GLY A 86 -5.15 -4.78 -15.81
N ARG A 87 -5.48 -3.83 -16.71
CA ARG A 87 -6.88 -3.50 -17.04
C ARG A 87 -7.64 -4.76 -17.50
N GLY A 88 -8.63 -5.15 -16.71
CA GLY A 88 -9.52 -6.28 -16.97
C GLY A 88 -8.99 -7.65 -16.54
N ARG A 89 -7.78 -7.75 -15.97
CA ARG A 89 -7.20 -9.01 -15.47
C ARG A 89 -6.62 -8.83 -14.07
N ILE A 90 -7.45 -9.10 -13.06
CA ILE A 90 -7.13 -8.92 -11.63
C ILE A 90 -5.85 -9.69 -11.23
N GLY A 91 -5.68 -10.92 -11.71
CA GLY A 91 -4.47 -11.70 -11.40
C GLY A 91 -3.18 -11.08 -11.95
N LEU A 92 -3.24 -10.44 -13.12
CA LEU A 92 -2.10 -9.77 -13.71
C LEU A 92 -1.78 -8.45 -12.96
N GLU A 93 -2.82 -7.71 -12.56
CA GLU A 93 -2.66 -6.50 -11.73
C GLU A 93 -1.96 -6.82 -10.41
N ALA A 94 -2.39 -7.90 -9.73
CA ALA A 94 -1.75 -8.38 -8.52
C ALA A 94 -0.29 -8.79 -8.77
N ALA A 95 -0.01 -9.56 -9.82
CA ALA A 95 1.34 -9.99 -10.15
C ALA A 95 2.28 -8.80 -10.35
N TRP A 96 1.86 -7.76 -11.09
CA TRP A 96 2.64 -6.55 -11.27
C TRP A 96 2.84 -5.78 -9.98
N PHE A 97 1.83 -5.73 -9.11
CA PHE A 97 1.95 -5.11 -7.79
C PHE A 97 2.98 -5.82 -6.90
N PHE A 98 2.94 -7.15 -6.82
CA PHE A 98 3.92 -7.92 -6.06
C PHE A 98 5.32 -7.80 -6.66
N LEU A 99 5.43 -7.85 -7.99
CA LEU A 99 6.70 -7.65 -8.68
C LEU A 99 7.27 -6.26 -8.40
N SER A 100 6.46 -5.20 -8.44
CA SER A 100 6.94 -3.85 -8.14
C SER A 100 7.49 -3.74 -6.72
N TRP A 101 6.81 -4.32 -5.73
CA TRP A 101 7.29 -4.32 -4.35
C TRP A 101 8.57 -5.15 -4.19
N ALA A 102 8.64 -6.31 -4.83
CA ALA A 102 9.85 -7.14 -4.83
C ALA A 102 11.05 -6.40 -5.44
N MET A 103 10.84 -5.66 -6.52
CA MET A 103 11.90 -4.85 -7.15
C MET A 103 12.33 -3.68 -6.26
N ILE A 104 11.38 -2.94 -5.68
CA ILE A 104 11.69 -1.85 -4.74
C ILE A 104 12.48 -2.39 -3.54
N GLY A 105 11.99 -3.48 -2.94
CA GLY A 105 12.62 -4.13 -1.80
C GLY A 105 14.01 -4.68 -2.13
N GLY A 106 14.18 -5.32 -3.28
CA GLY A 106 15.48 -5.78 -3.75
C GLY A 106 16.46 -4.63 -3.98
N GLY A 107 16.00 -3.51 -4.55
CA GLY A 107 16.79 -2.29 -4.69
C GLY A 107 17.28 -1.75 -3.34
N ILE A 108 16.40 -1.69 -2.33
CA ILE A 108 16.74 -1.32 -0.94
C ILE A 108 17.74 -2.33 -0.35
N GLY A 109 17.55 -3.62 -0.60
CA GLY A 109 18.44 -4.69 -0.13
C GLY A 109 19.86 -4.53 -0.66
N CYS A 110 20.00 -4.20 -1.94
CA CYS A 110 21.28 -3.87 -2.56
C CYS A 110 21.95 -2.62 -1.96
N PHE A 111 21.20 -1.67 -1.40
CA PHE A 111 21.78 -0.54 -0.66
C PHE A 111 22.22 -0.94 0.75
N ALA A 112 21.39 -1.70 1.45
CA ALA A 112 21.57 -2.03 2.86
C ALA A 112 22.58 -3.15 3.11
N ALA A 113 22.77 -4.06 2.15
CA ALA A 113 23.68 -5.20 2.29
C ALA A 113 25.14 -4.80 2.62
N GLY A 114 25.61 -3.65 2.11
CA GLY A 114 26.96 -3.14 2.38
C GLY A 114 27.20 -2.66 3.81
N GLY A 115 26.16 -2.52 4.64
CA GLY A 115 26.29 -2.06 6.02
C GLY A 115 25.77 -3.04 7.09
N GLY A 116 25.57 -4.31 6.73
CA GLY A 116 25.28 -5.38 7.69
C GLY A 116 23.80 -5.70 7.91
N ARG A 117 23.55 -6.79 8.65
CA ARG A 117 22.19 -7.35 8.86
C ARG A 117 21.27 -6.43 9.65
N ASP A 118 21.83 -5.60 10.53
CA ASP A 118 21.06 -4.69 11.38
C ASP A 118 20.34 -3.61 10.57
N LEU A 119 20.91 -3.19 9.43
CA LEU A 119 20.25 -2.27 8.49
C LEU A 119 19.02 -2.88 7.82
N LEU A 120 18.95 -4.20 7.70
CA LEU A 120 17.81 -4.92 7.12
C LEU A 120 16.74 -5.23 8.17
N LEU A 121 17.15 -5.46 9.43
CA LEU A 121 16.26 -5.73 10.54
C LEU A 121 15.37 -4.53 10.87
N ASN A 122 15.94 -3.32 10.90
CA ASN A 122 15.21 -2.08 11.21
C ASN A 122 13.95 -1.87 10.35
N PRO A 123 14.02 -1.83 9.01
CA PRO A 123 12.84 -1.70 8.17
C PRO A 123 11.88 -2.88 8.33
N THR A 124 12.38 -4.09 8.53
CA THR A 124 11.53 -5.28 8.73
C THR A 124 10.69 -5.17 10.00
N LEU A 125 11.30 -4.76 11.12
CA LEU A 125 10.63 -4.61 12.41
C LEU A 125 9.67 -3.43 12.40
N ILE A 126 10.13 -2.26 11.94
CA ILE A 126 9.37 -1.02 12.01
C ILE A 126 8.22 -1.02 11.01
N VAL A 127 8.51 -1.24 9.72
CA VAL A 127 7.47 -1.26 8.67
C VAL A 127 6.54 -2.44 8.87
N GLY A 128 7.10 -3.64 9.09
CA GLY A 128 6.31 -4.86 9.30
C GLY A 128 5.38 -4.75 10.52
N GLY A 129 5.90 -4.27 11.65
CA GLY A 129 5.10 -4.14 12.86
C GLY A 129 4.02 -3.05 12.79
N LEU A 130 4.27 -1.94 12.09
CA LEU A 130 3.24 -0.92 11.85
C LEU A 130 2.09 -1.45 10.96
N LEU A 131 2.43 -2.17 9.88
CA LEU A 131 1.41 -2.77 9.01
C LEU A 131 0.63 -3.88 9.73
N ALA A 132 1.31 -4.72 10.53
CA ALA A 132 0.68 -5.72 11.37
C ALA A 132 -0.26 -5.07 12.41
N GLY A 133 0.17 -3.97 13.03
CA GLY A 133 -0.66 -3.20 13.95
C GLY A 133 -1.91 -2.63 13.29
N LEU A 134 -1.80 -2.13 12.06
CA LEU A 134 -2.96 -1.65 11.29
C LEU A 134 -3.94 -2.78 10.96
N LEU A 135 -3.43 -3.96 10.56
CA LEU A 135 -4.24 -5.15 10.32
C LEU A 135 -4.97 -5.58 11.60
N LEU A 136 -4.27 -5.63 12.72
CA LEU A 136 -4.82 -5.99 14.03
C LEU A 136 -5.91 -5.01 14.46
N ASN A 137 -5.67 -3.70 14.32
CA ASN A 137 -6.68 -2.67 14.59
C ASN A 137 -7.96 -2.86 13.73
N THR A 138 -7.80 -3.32 12.49
CA THR A 138 -8.92 -3.60 11.59
C THR A 138 -9.75 -4.80 12.06
N LEU A 139 -9.09 -5.84 12.60
CA LEU A 139 -9.76 -7.03 13.14
C LEU A 139 -10.48 -6.75 14.47
N LEU A 140 -9.83 -6.00 15.36
CA LEU A 140 -10.34 -5.73 16.70
C LEU A 140 -11.56 -4.79 16.69
N ARG A 141 -11.70 -3.94 15.66
CA ARG A 141 -12.77 -2.94 15.60
C ARG A 141 -13.97 -3.44 14.81
N LYS A 142 -15.17 -3.23 15.35
CA LYS A 142 -16.44 -3.59 14.70
C LYS A 142 -16.85 -2.63 13.58
N LYS A 143 -16.36 -1.38 13.61
CA LYS A 143 -16.66 -0.34 12.62
C LYS A 143 -15.36 0.28 12.10
N PRO A 144 -15.30 0.63 10.80
CA PRO A 144 -14.17 1.38 10.27
C PRO A 144 -14.07 2.72 10.99
N ALA A 145 -12.86 3.07 11.42
CA ALA A 145 -12.59 4.35 12.05
C ALA A 145 -12.10 5.35 11.00
N ARG A 146 -12.26 6.64 11.31
CA ARG A 146 -11.70 7.71 10.47
C ARG A 146 -10.18 7.55 10.37
N PRO A 147 -9.53 7.87 9.23
CA PRO A 147 -8.09 7.71 9.02
C PRO A 147 -7.24 8.37 10.12
N ALA A 148 -7.62 9.57 10.56
CA ALA A 148 -6.91 10.28 11.63
C ALA A 148 -6.94 9.51 12.97
N VAL A 149 -8.08 8.88 13.28
CA VAL A 149 -8.22 8.07 14.49
C VAL A 149 -7.39 6.80 14.35
N GLU A 150 -7.47 6.10 13.21
CA GLU A 150 -6.63 4.92 12.95
C GLU A 150 -5.14 5.22 13.07
N PHE A 151 -4.70 6.40 12.62
CA PHE A 151 -3.31 6.83 12.73
C PHE A 151 -2.87 7.03 14.19
N LEU A 152 -3.72 7.61 15.04
CA LEU A 152 -3.45 7.70 16.48
C LEU A 152 -3.28 6.32 17.13
N TRP A 153 -4.06 5.33 16.68
CA TRP A 153 -3.93 3.94 17.15
C TRP A 153 -2.67 3.23 16.67
N LEU A 154 -1.91 3.80 15.73
CA LEU A 154 -0.59 3.28 15.36
C LEU A 154 0.49 3.67 16.37
N GLY A 155 0.25 4.68 17.21
CA GLY A 155 1.22 5.17 18.19
C GLY A 155 1.82 4.07 19.07
N PRO A 156 1.01 3.22 19.73
CA PRO A 156 1.53 2.11 20.53
C PRO A 156 2.39 1.12 19.73
N TYR A 157 2.00 0.82 18.49
CA TYR A 157 2.77 -0.08 17.63
C TYR A 157 4.08 0.56 17.17
N LEU A 158 4.08 1.87 16.87
CA LEU A 158 5.29 2.61 16.55
C LEU A 158 6.28 2.58 17.71
N VAL A 159 5.81 2.85 18.93
CA VAL A 159 6.65 2.80 20.13
C VAL A 159 7.21 1.40 20.33
N ALA A 160 6.38 0.36 20.21
CA ALA A 160 6.81 -1.02 20.37
C ALA A 160 7.85 -1.43 19.31
N THR A 161 7.65 -1.06 18.04
CA THR A 161 8.57 -1.45 16.96
C THR A 161 9.86 -0.66 16.99
N VAL A 162 9.83 0.63 17.35
CA VAL A 162 11.04 1.43 17.58
C VAL A 162 11.81 0.92 18.79
N ALA A 163 11.14 0.59 19.89
CA ALA A 163 11.78 0.00 21.06
C ALA A 163 12.42 -1.35 20.73
N ALA A 164 11.76 -2.20 19.93
CA ALA A 164 12.34 -3.45 19.46
C ALA A 164 13.55 -3.21 18.54
N ALA A 165 13.44 -2.25 17.61
CA ALA A 165 14.52 -1.89 16.69
C ALA A 165 15.75 -1.28 17.40
N TRP A 166 15.55 -0.62 18.54
CA TRP A 166 16.63 -0.05 19.35
C TRP A 166 17.65 -1.10 19.84
N PHE A 167 17.25 -2.37 19.96
CA PHE A 167 18.16 -3.46 20.30
C PHE A 167 19.06 -3.91 19.13
N PHE A 168 18.82 -3.39 17.92
CA PHE A 168 19.56 -3.70 16.70
C PHE A 168 20.17 -2.41 16.12
N PRO A 169 21.34 -1.98 16.64
CA PRO A 169 21.90 -0.69 16.31
C PRO A 169 22.35 -0.64 14.84
N ALA A 170 21.56 0.02 14.00
CA ALA A 170 21.87 0.28 12.61
C ALA A 170 22.21 1.75 12.32
N GLY A 171 22.22 2.59 13.37
CA GLY A 171 22.32 4.04 13.28
C GLY A 171 20.95 4.73 13.29
N GLU A 172 20.96 6.01 13.62
CA GLU A 172 19.73 6.82 13.76
C GLU A 172 19.01 6.99 12.41
N TRP A 173 19.77 7.21 11.34
CA TRP A 173 19.21 7.47 10.01
C TRP A 173 18.36 6.30 9.46
N PRO A 174 18.83 5.04 9.47
CA PRO A 174 18.00 3.90 9.07
C PRO A 174 16.73 3.74 9.90
N MET A 175 16.80 4.03 11.20
CA MET A 175 15.64 3.97 12.09
C MET A 175 14.61 5.06 11.71
N VAL A 176 15.06 6.29 11.49
CA VAL A 176 14.22 7.43 11.07
C VAL A 176 13.58 7.15 9.71
N LEU A 177 14.36 6.70 8.72
CA LEU A 177 13.86 6.41 7.38
C LEU A 177 12.85 5.25 7.40
N SER A 178 13.11 4.21 8.18
CA SER A 178 12.18 3.08 8.36
C SER A 178 10.88 3.51 9.04
N GLY A 179 10.97 4.36 10.06
CA GLY A 179 9.81 4.95 10.74
C GLY A 179 8.97 5.81 9.79
N ALA A 180 9.62 6.71 9.05
CA ALA A 180 8.94 7.56 8.06
C ALA A 180 8.27 6.72 6.97
N ALA A 181 8.97 5.71 6.42
CA ALA A 181 8.40 4.80 5.42
C ALA A 181 7.20 4.02 5.97
N GLY A 182 7.33 3.44 7.17
CA GLY A 182 6.24 2.69 7.80
C GLY A 182 5.01 3.55 8.06
N LEU A 183 5.20 4.78 8.56
CA LEU A 183 4.11 5.74 8.77
C LEU A 183 3.45 6.18 7.46
N LEU A 184 4.23 6.43 6.40
CA LEU A 184 3.69 6.77 5.09
C LEU A 184 2.85 5.64 4.49
N LEU A 185 3.31 4.39 4.61
CA LEU A 185 2.56 3.22 4.13
C LEU A 185 1.29 2.99 4.93
N ALA A 186 1.35 3.15 6.26
CA ALA A 186 0.18 3.02 7.11
C ALA A 186 -0.83 4.17 6.87
N ALA A 187 -0.36 5.40 6.67
CA ALA A 187 -1.19 6.54 6.29
C ALA A 187 -1.87 6.30 4.93
N THR A 188 -1.14 5.74 3.96
CA THR A 188 -1.67 5.38 2.64
C THR A 188 -2.82 4.40 2.77
N LEU A 189 -2.67 3.36 3.59
CA LEU A 189 -3.73 2.36 3.84
C LEU A 189 -4.93 2.89 4.63
N ALA A 190 -4.69 3.78 5.58
CA ALA A 190 -5.77 4.43 6.32
C ALA A 190 -6.57 5.37 5.41
N ALA A 191 -5.89 6.22 4.63
CA ALA A 191 -6.52 7.19 3.74
C ALA A 191 -7.20 6.53 2.53
N SER A 192 -6.66 5.43 2.00
CA SER A 192 -7.27 4.72 0.88
C SER A 192 -8.55 3.98 1.26
N GLY A 193 -8.70 3.58 2.53
CA GLY A 193 -9.84 2.79 3.01
C GLY A 193 -11.19 3.48 2.81
N GLU A 194 -11.32 4.76 3.17
CA GLU A 194 -12.57 5.52 2.99
C GLU A 194 -13.00 5.57 1.52
N ARG A 195 -12.03 5.80 0.63
CA ARG A 195 -12.27 5.91 -0.81
C ARG A 195 -12.50 4.55 -1.47
N ALA A 196 -11.80 3.51 -1.00
CA ALA A 196 -11.98 2.16 -1.51
C ALA A 196 -13.41 1.67 -1.29
N LEU A 197 -14.03 2.03 -0.15
CA LEU A 197 -15.42 1.66 0.14
C LEU A 197 -16.42 2.26 -0.86
N THR A 198 -16.16 3.45 -1.38
CA THR A 198 -17.09 4.15 -2.29
C THR A 198 -16.84 3.86 -3.76
N VAL A 199 -15.67 3.33 -4.11
CA VAL A 199 -15.26 3.06 -5.50
C VAL A 199 -15.45 1.59 -5.89
N PHE A 200 -15.20 0.66 -4.97
CA PHE A 200 -15.14 -0.76 -5.29
C PHE A 200 -16.33 -1.56 -4.73
N THR A 201 -16.64 -2.66 -5.41
CA THR A 201 -17.58 -3.66 -4.91
C THR A 201 -16.92 -4.56 -3.85
N PRO A 202 -17.69 -5.23 -2.96
CA PRO A 202 -17.14 -6.10 -1.93
C PRO A 202 -16.21 -7.23 -2.44
N GLY A 203 -16.43 -7.70 -3.68
CA GLY A 203 -15.60 -8.73 -4.33
C GLY A 203 -14.23 -8.22 -4.79
N GLU A 204 -14.06 -6.91 -4.95
CA GLU A 204 -12.86 -6.30 -5.53
C GLU A 204 -11.82 -5.90 -4.47
N SER A 205 -11.87 -6.48 -3.28
CA SER A 205 -10.93 -6.17 -2.18
C SER A 205 -9.45 -6.30 -2.56
N LEU A 206 -9.11 -7.25 -3.44
CA LEU A 206 -7.75 -7.40 -3.97
C LEU A 206 -7.33 -6.18 -4.78
N ARG A 207 -8.23 -5.69 -5.64
CA ARG A 207 -8.00 -4.52 -6.48
C ARG A 207 -7.92 -3.23 -5.67
N ALA A 208 -8.73 -3.15 -4.62
CA ALA A 208 -8.65 -2.06 -3.65
C ALA A 208 -7.30 -2.02 -2.94
N GLY A 209 -6.73 -3.19 -2.60
CA GLY A 209 -5.40 -3.32 -2.01
C GLY A 209 -4.29 -2.84 -2.95
N THR A 210 -4.28 -3.31 -4.20
CA THR A 210 -3.29 -2.91 -5.21
C THR A 210 -3.39 -1.42 -5.58
N ALA A 211 -4.60 -0.86 -5.57
CA ALA A 211 -4.86 0.55 -5.89
C ALA A 211 -4.69 1.51 -4.70
N ALA A 212 -4.29 1.04 -3.51
CA ALA A 212 -4.29 1.85 -2.29
C ALA A 212 -3.50 3.16 -2.42
N LEU A 213 -2.31 3.15 -3.03
CA LEU A 213 -1.52 4.36 -3.26
C LEU A 213 -2.24 5.32 -4.20
N ALA A 214 -2.73 4.83 -5.33
CA ALA A 214 -3.41 5.66 -6.33
C ALA A 214 -4.63 6.35 -5.72
N LEU A 215 -5.41 5.63 -4.91
CA LEU A 215 -6.54 6.18 -4.16
C LEU A 215 -6.13 7.25 -3.14
N CYS A 216 -5.01 7.03 -2.44
CA CYS A 216 -4.47 7.99 -1.47
C CYS A 216 -3.98 9.27 -2.16
N LEU A 217 -3.29 9.16 -3.30
CA LEU A 217 -2.83 10.33 -4.06
C LEU A 217 -4.02 11.10 -4.65
N GLN A 218 -5.02 10.40 -5.18
CA GLN A 218 -6.23 11.02 -5.70
C GLN A 218 -7.00 11.78 -4.60
N SER A 219 -7.14 11.20 -3.40
CA SER A 219 -7.79 11.87 -2.27
C SER A 219 -7.01 13.08 -1.78
N GLY A 220 -5.68 13.00 -1.73
CA GLY A 220 -4.83 14.15 -1.42
C GLY A 220 -4.99 15.28 -2.43
N TRP A 221 -5.01 14.95 -3.73
CA TRP A 221 -5.17 15.92 -4.80
C TRP A 221 -6.51 16.67 -4.77
N GLU A 222 -7.61 15.94 -4.52
CA GLU A 222 -8.94 16.56 -4.44
C GLU A 222 -9.08 17.47 -3.22
N ARG A 223 -8.47 17.11 -2.09
CA ARG A 223 -8.41 17.99 -0.90
C ARG A 223 -7.63 19.27 -1.18
N LEU A 224 -6.50 19.18 -1.87
CA LEU A 224 -5.70 20.36 -2.26
C LEU A 224 -6.45 21.28 -3.22
N ARG A 225 -7.32 20.73 -4.07
CA ARG A 225 -8.16 21.51 -4.99
C ARG A 225 -9.43 22.06 -4.36
N GLY A 226 -9.68 21.83 -3.06
CA GLY A 226 -10.90 22.26 -2.39
C GLY A 226 -12.18 21.64 -2.98
N SER A 227 -12.08 20.46 -3.60
CA SER A 227 -13.17 19.81 -4.32
C SER A 227 -13.97 18.82 -3.44
N VAL A 228 -13.87 18.93 -2.12
CA VAL A 228 -14.48 18.04 -1.12
C VAL A 228 -15.15 18.86 -0.03
#